data_AF-A0A7V6MNB3-F1
#
_entry.id   AF-A0A7V6MNB3-F1
#
_cell.length_a   1.000
_cell.length_b   1.000
_cell.length_c   1.000
_cell.angle_alpha   90.00
_cell.angle_beta   90.00
_cell.angle_gamma   90.00
#
_symmetry.space_group_name_H-M   'P 1'
#
loop_
_entity.id
_entity.type
_entity.pdbx_description
1 polymer ?
#
loop_
_entity_poly.entity_id
_entity_poly.type
_entity_poly.pdbx_seq_one_letter_code
_entity_poly.pdbx_strand_id
1 'polypeptide(L)'
;MKNLLKASLILLFVIAVSCQRKAADELSLPFEKYELENGLNVILHQDHSDPIVSVAIYYHVGSSREVPGRTGFAHLFEHMMFQQSENVPEDQYFSFIQSAGGTLNGSTNQDRTNYFETVPKNALEMVLWMESDRMGYLTNTITQQAFAIQQNVVQNEKRQNYDNRPYGHSSTVMAKALFPEGHPYSWTTIGEMKDLFNATVDDVKEFHARFYVPNNATLSIAGDFDAAEVKALVQKYFGEIPAGADVEKMSPMPVTLAETKKLYHEDNFANTAQYTMAFPTVEMYNPDSYALTILSNILAGGKKSPMYNVLVKEKMLTSGVSAYNQAQLLAGTFRISVNANPGVSLADIENAIFESFERFEAEGFTEKDLE
;
A
#
# COMPACT_ATOMS: atom_id res chain seq x y z
N MET A 1 -33.89 29.60 55.05
CA MET A 1 -33.39 30.14 53.76
C MET A 1 -31.87 30.14 53.59
N LYS A 2 -31.04 30.30 54.63
CA LYS A 2 -29.56 30.32 54.48
C LYS A 2 -28.89 28.95 54.21
N ASN A 3 -29.55 27.83 54.48
CA ASN A 3 -28.99 26.49 54.27
C ASN A 3 -29.36 25.86 52.91
N LEU A 4 -30.33 26.41 52.18
CA LEU A 4 -30.71 25.93 50.84
C LEU A 4 -29.80 26.48 49.74
N LEU A 5 -29.24 27.69 49.89
CA LEU A 5 -28.29 28.26 48.92
C LEU A 5 -26.93 27.56 48.90
N LYS A 6 -26.48 26.98 50.02
CA LYS A 6 -25.20 26.25 50.07
C LYS A 6 -25.27 24.88 49.38
N ALA A 7 -26.44 24.23 49.36
CA ALA A 7 -26.62 22.96 48.67
C ALA A 7 -26.65 23.13 47.14
N SER A 8 -27.22 24.23 46.62
CA SER A 8 -27.25 24.51 45.18
C SER A 8 -25.87 24.90 44.61
N LEU A 9 -24.99 25.52 45.39
CA LEU A 9 -23.63 25.83 44.92
C LEU A 9 -22.72 24.60 44.83
N ILE A 10 -22.90 23.61 45.72
CA ILE A 10 -22.12 22.37 45.69
C ILE A 10 -22.58 21.49 44.52
N LEU A 11 -23.88 21.50 44.18
CA LEU A 11 -24.39 20.73 43.05
C LEU A 11 -23.96 21.33 41.68
N LEU A 12 -23.81 22.65 41.58
CA LEU A 12 -23.24 23.28 40.37
C LEU A 12 -21.73 23.04 40.19
N PHE A 13 -20.99 22.85 41.29
CA PHE A 13 -19.55 22.56 41.21
C PHE A 13 -19.26 21.09 40.85
N VAL A 14 -20.17 20.16 41.17
CA VAL A 14 -20.02 18.74 40.82
C VAL A 14 -20.37 18.47 39.34
N ILE A 15 -21.23 19.28 38.72
CA ILE A 15 -21.58 19.13 37.30
C ILE A 15 -20.49 19.71 36.37
N ALA A 16 -19.72 20.71 36.84
CA ALA A 16 -18.66 21.33 36.04
C ALA A 16 -17.36 20.49 35.93
N VAL A 17 -17.16 19.49 36.78
CA VAL A 17 -15.93 18.65 36.78
C VAL A 17 -16.10 17.39 35.92
N SER A 18 -17.31 17.06 35.46
CA SER A 18 -17.56 15.82 34.71
C SER A 18 -17.45 15.95 33.17
N CYS A 19 -17.05 17.12 32.67
CA CYS A 19 -16.77 17.37 31.25
C CYS A 19 -15.32 17.81 30.99
N GLN A 20 -14.36 17.30 31.76
CA GLN A 20 -13.04 17.13 31.18
C GLN A 20 -13.15 15.97 30.19
N ARG A 21 -13.38 16.29 28.89
CA ARG A 21 -12.96 15.42 27.80
C ARG A 21 -11.54 15.02 28.15
N LYS A 22 -11.35 13.77 28.59
CA LYS A 22 -10.02 13.18 28.73
C LYS A 22 -9.35 13.49 27.40
N ALA A 23 -8.29 14.31 27.41
CA ALA A 23 -7.49 14.49 26.21
C ALA A 23 -7.24 13.08 25.70
N ALA A 24 -7.66 12.79 24.47
CA ALA A 24 -7.38 11.49 23.88
C ALA A 24 -5.89 11.24 24.12
N ASP A 25 -5.54 10.10 24.74
CA ASP A 25 -4.13 9.73 24.90
C ASP A 25 -3.52 9.89 23.51
N GLU A 26 -2.65 10.88 23.35
CA GLU A 26 -2.03 11.17 22.06
C GLU A 26 -1.27 9.89 21.72
N LEU A 27 -1.69 9.20 20.66
CA LEU A 27 -1.06 7.96 20.24
C LEU A 27 0.40 8.27 19.94
N SER A 28 1.28 7.92 20.87
CA SER A 28 2.71 8.17 20.77
C SER A 28 3.40 6.82 20.59
N LEU A 29 4.07 6.67 19.46
CA LEU A 29 4.95 5.54 19.18
C LEU A 29 6.39 6.08 19.26
N PRO A 30 7.16 5.77 20.31
CA PRO A 30 8.52 6.27 20.44
C PRO A 30 9.42 5.63 19.40
N PHE A 31 10.09 6.42 18.56
CA PHE A 31 11.09 5.93 17.61
C PHE A 31 12.29 6.86 17.57
N GLU A 32 13.43 6.31 17.17
CA GLU A 32 14.61 7.09 16.83
C GLU A 32 14.76 7.12 15.30
N LYS A 33 15.10 8.28 14.75
CA LYS A 33 15.43 8.45 13.33
C LYS A 33 16.80 9.07 13.17
N TYR A 34 17.62 8.49 12.30
CA TYR A 34 18.91 9.04 11.89
C TYR A 34 19.20 8.74 10.41
N GLU A 35 20.24 9.35 9.87
CA GLU A 35 20.69 9.15 8.48
C GLU A 35 22.17 8.76 8.49
N LEU A 36 22.55 7.76 7.69
CA LEU A 36 23.95 7.42 7.43
C LEU A 36 24.60 8.42 6.46
N GLU A 37 25.93 8.48 6.41
CA GLU A 37 26.65 9.39 5.50
C GLU A 37 26.35 9.15 4.00
N ASN A 38 25.94 7.93 3.64
CA ASN A 38 25.51 7.57 2.27
C ASN A 38 24.03 7.90 1.97
N GLY A 39 23.31 8.54 2.91
CA GLY A 39 21.93 8.96 2.74
C GLY A 39 20.87 7.92 3.14
N LEU A 40 21.25 6.73 3.61
CA LEU A 40 20.27 5.75 4.10
C LEU A 40 19.56 6.31 5.33
N ASN A 41 18.24 6.48 5.22
CA ASN A 41 17.39 6.86 6.32
C ASN A 41 17.10 5.63 7.19
N VAL A 42 17.28 5.74 8.50
CA VAL A 42 17.08 4.62 9.44
C VAL A 42 16.09 5.02 10.53
N ILE A 43 15.13 4.14 10.81
CA ILE A 43 14.13 4.28 11.86
C ILE A 43 14.24 3.08 12.79
N LEU A 44 14.40 3.33 14.09
CA LEU A 44 14.47 2.32 15.14
C LEU A 44 13.30 2.47 16.11
N HIS A 45 12.56 1.40 16.33
CA HIS A 45 11.52 1.32 17.36
C HIS A 45 11.83 0.15 18.30
N GLN A 46 12.35 0.45 19.49
CA GLN A 46 12.73 -0.57 20.46
C GLN A 46 11.50 -1.04 21.25
N ASP A 47 11.25 -2.35 21.26
CA ASP A 47 10.18 -2.99 22.02
C ASP A 47 10.67 -4.35 22.56
N HIS A 48 10.77 -4.46 23.89
CA HIS A 48 11.24 -5.67 24.57
C HIS A 48 10.13 -6.66 24.95
N SER A 49 8.91 -6.47 24.45
CA SER A 49 7.76 -7.30 24.81
C SER A 49 7.92 -8.76 24.36
N ASP A 50 8.55 -8.98 23.21
CA ASP A 50 8.80 -10.31 22.62
C ASP A 50 10.23 -10.40 22.05
N PRO A 51 10.91 -11.55 22.12
CA PRO A 51 12.30 -11.72 21.65
C PRO A 51 12.41 -11.83 20.11
N ILE A 52 11.67 -11.00 19.39
CA ILE A 52 11.62 -10.94 17.93
C ILE A 52 11.97 -9.53 17.44
N VAL A 53 12.45 -9.45 16.20
CA VAL A 53 12.73 -8.19 15.52
C VAL A 53 12.15 -8.26 14.11
N SER A 54 11.46 -7.20 13.73
CA SER A 54 11.02 -6.95 12.37
C SER A 54 11.96 -5.96 11.69
N VAL A 55 12.48 -6.33 10.54
CA VAL A 55 13.26 -5.46 9.65
C VAL A 55 12.42 -5.21 8.41
N ALA A 56 12.37 -3.97 7.94
CA ALA A 56 11.74 -3.65 6.68
C ALA A 56 12.53 -2.57 5.96
N ILE A 57 12.90 -2.83 4.71
CA ILE A 57 13.52 -1.84 3.85
C ILE A 57 12.53 -1.39 2.78
N TYR A 58 12.36 -0.08 2.68
CA TYR A 58 11.48 0.58 1.71
C TYR A 58 12.35 1.33 0.73
N TYR A 59 12.27 0.95 -0.54
CA TYR A 59 12.82 1.73 -1.64
C TYR A 59 11.74 2.66 -2.18
N HIS A 60 12.08 3.94 -2.38
CA HIS A 60 11.14 4.96 -2.87
C HIS A 60 10.97 4.88 -4.39
N VAL A 61 10.63 3.69 -4.87
CA VAL A 61 10.42 3.33 -6.27
C VAL A 61 9.25 2.38 -6.37
N GLY A 62 8.36 2.61 -7.33
CA GLY A 62 7.28 1.68 -7.69
C GLY A 62 6.97 1.82 -9.17
N SER A 63 5.85 1.29 -9.62
CA SER A 63 5.51 1.36 -11.06
C SER A 63 5.33 2.78 -11.59
N SER A 64 5.11 3.78 -10.73
CA SER A 64 5.07 5.20 -11.12
C SER A 64 6.41 5.77 -11.58
N ARG A 65 7.51 5.07 -11.30
CA ARG A 65 8.86 5.44 -11.75
C ARG A 65 9.22 4.82 -13.10
N GLU A 66 8.32 4.02 -13.67
CA GLU A 66 8.49 3.41 -14.98
C GLU A 66 8.19 4.40 -16.11
N VAL A 67 8.53 4.02 -17.34
CA VAL A 67 8.25 4.81 -18.53
C VAL A 67 7.34 4.04 -19.49
N PRO A 68 6.53 4.72 -20.31
CA PRO A 68 5.71 4.07 -21.33
C PRO A 68 6.55 3.15 -22.23
N GLY A 69 6.08 1.92 -22.43
CA GLY A 69 6.81 0.88 -23.18
C GLY A 69 7.83 0.09 -22.35
N ARG A 70 7.98 0.40 -21.07
CA ARG A 70 8.80 -0.32 -20.08
C ARG A 70 8.05 -0.47 -18.75
N THR A 71 6.80 -0.92 -18.81
CA THR A 71 5.95 -1.13 -17.62
C THR A 71 6.13 -2.51 -16.99
N GLY A 72 5.89 -2.63 -15.67
CA GLY A 72 6.01 -3.88 -14.91
C GLY A 72 7.42 -4.20 -14.40
N PHE A 73 8.35 -3.26 -14.59
CA PHE A 73 9.75 -3.39 -14.20
C PHE A 73 9.95 -3.35 -12.69
N ALA A 74 9.22 -2.50 -11.96
CA ALA A 74 9.32 -2.45 -10.51
C ALA A 74 8.93 -3.80 -9.88
N HIS A 75 7.88 -4.43 -10.41
CA HIS A 75 7.44 -5.75 -9.97
C HIS A 75 8.40 -6.86 -10.40
N LEU A 76 8.85 -6.86 -11.66
CA LEU A 76 9.84 -7.82 -12.13
C LEU A 76 11.14 -7.73 -11.33
N PHE A 77 11.56 -6.52 -10.98
CA PHE A 77 12.73 -6.31 -10.14
C PHE A 77 12.54 -6.88 -8.74
N GLU A 78 11.33 -6.78 -8.21
CA GLU A 78 11.02 -7.34 -6.89
C GLU A 78 11.20 -8.86 -6.84
N HIS A 79 10.82 -9.56 -7.91
CA HIS A 79 11.15 -10.98 -8.08
C HIS A 79 12.67 -11.23 -8.19
N MET A 80 13.40 -10.39 -8.92
CA MET A 80 14.86 -10.52 -9.07
C MET A 80 15.60 -10.41 -7.74
N MET A 81 15.11 -9.59 -6.81
CA MET A 81 15.68 -9.45 -5.46
C MET A 81 15.58 -10.72 -4.60
N PHE A 82 14.83 -11.74 -5.01
CA PHE A 82 14.79 -13.03 -4.30
C PHE A 82 15.61 -14.14 -4.94
N GLN A 83 16.20 -13.89 -6.11
CA GLN A 83 16.98 -14.91 -6.82
C GLN A 83 18.33 -15.12 -6.17
N GLN A 84 19.30 -14.27 -6.48
CA GLN A 84 20.67 -14.44 -6.03
C GLN A 84 21.33 -13.07 -5.91
N SER A 85 22.03 -12.82 -4.82
CA SER A 85 23.00 -11.72 -4.67
C SER A 85 24.41 -12.28 -4.54
N GLU A 86 25.42 -11.41 -4.49
CA GLU A 86 26.83 -11.84 -4.52
C GLU A 86 27.17 -12.87 -3.42
N ASN A 87 26.62 -12.70 -2.21
CA ASN A 87 26.93 -13.53 -1.07
C ASN A 87 25.77 -14.44 -0.63
N VAL A 88 24.56 -14.26 -1.17
CA VAL A 88 23.40 -15.14 -0.95
C VAL A 88 23.10 -15.95 -2.22
N PRO A 89 23.29 -17.29 -2.21
CA PRO A 89 23.09 -18.12 -3.39
C PRO A 89 21.63 -18.18 -3.87
N GLU A 90 21.46 -18.65 -5.10
CA GLU A 90 20.15 -18.80 -5.75
C GLU A 90 19.14 -19.55 -4.87
N ASP A 91 17.95 -18.98 -4.72
CA ASP A 91 16.83 -19.50 -3.93
C ASP A 91 17.14 -19.75 -2.43
N GLN A 92 18.26 -19.21 -1.90
CA GLN A 92 18.62 -19.39 -0.49
C GLN A 92 18.07 -18.31 0.45
N TYR A 93 17.65 -17.16 -0.07
CA TYR A 93 17.18 -16.06 0.78
C TYR A 93 16.03 -16.51 1.70
N PHE A 94 14.99 -17.12 1.11
CA PHE A 94 13.86 -17.68 1.86
C PHE A 94 14.30 -18.78 2.84
N SER A 95 15.20 -19.66 2.39
CA SER A 95 15.69 -20.79 3.17
C SER A 95 16.39 -20.34 4.46
N PHE A 96 17.25 -19.32 4.39
CA PHE A 96 17.95 -18.79 5.56
C PHE A 96 17.00 -18.19 6.60
N ILE A 97 16.07 -17.34 6.18
CA ILE A 97 15.09 -16.74 7.09
C ILE A 97 14.20 -17.80 7.74
N GLN A 98 13.65 -18.72 6.94
CA GLN A 98 12.77 -19.77 7.44
C GLN A 98 13.49 -20.76 8.37
N SER A 99 14.74 -21.10 8.05
CA SER A 99 15.58 -21.96 8.90
C SER A 99 15.95 -21.27 10.22
N ALA A 100 16.02 -19.94 10.25
CA ALA A 100 16.16 -19.14 11.47
C ALA A 100 14.84 -18.99 12.25
N GLY A 101 13.73 -19.58 11.78
CA GLY A 101 12.41 -19.49 12.42
C GLY A 101 11.65 -18.20 12.12
N GLY A 102 12.07 -17.45 11.10
CA GLY A 102 11.44 -16.21 10.69
C GLY A 102 10.43 -16.33 9.57
N THR A 103 9.77 -15.22 9.28
CA THR A 103 8.91 -15.01 8.10
C THR A 103 9.45 -13.84 7.29
N LEU A 104 9.17 -13.84 5.98
CA LEU A 104 9.54 -12.75 5.10
C LEU A 104 8.50 -12.53 4.01
N ASN A 105 8.51 -11.35 3.40
CA ASN A 105 7.88 -11.12 2.10
C ASN A 105 8.45 -9.87 1.42
N GLY A 106 8.08 -9.70 0.15
CA GLY A 106 8.26 -8.47 -0.62
C GLY A 106 6.91 -7.96 -1.11
N SER A 107 6.83 -6.67 -1.42
CA SER A 107 5.70 -6.18 -2.22
C SER A 107 6.05 -4.91 -2.98
N THR A 108 5.43 -4.75 -4.14
CA THR A 108 5.55 -3.56 -4.97
C THR A 108 4.17 -2.96 -5.21
N ASN A 109 4.08 -1.64 -5.14
CA ASN A 109 2.91 -0.88 -5.61
C ASN A 109 3.38 0.24 -6.55
N GLN A 110 2.51 1.22 -6.82
CA GLN A 110 2.85 2.32 -7.71
C GLN A 110 3.96 3.22 -7.14
N ASP A 111 4.09 3.36 -5.82
CA ASP A 111 4.94 4.37 -5.20
C ASP A 111 6.18 3.79 -4.50
N ARG A 112 6.14 2.51 -4.10
CA ARG A 112 7.20 1.86 -3.33
C ARG A 112 7.34 0.37 -3.66
N THR A 113 8.54 -0.11 -3.39
CA THR A 113 8.88 -1.53 -3.25
C THR A 113 9.46 -1.71 -1.86
N ASN A 114 9.04 -2.75 -1.15
CA ASN A 114 9.63 -3.09 0.14
C ASN A 114 9.91 -4.58 0.27
N TYR A 115 10.86 -4.87 1.16
CA TYR A 115 11.15 -6.20 1.66
C TYR A 115 11.09 -6.14 3.17
N PHE A 116 10.62 -7.21 3.78
CA PHE A 116 10.53 -7.27 5.23
C PHE A 116 10.67 -8.70 5.74
N GLU A 117 11.24 -8.77 6.92
CA GLU A 117 11.52 -9.99 7.66
C GLU A 117 11.04 -9.80 9.09
N THR A 118 10.55 -10.87 9.71
CA THR A 118 10.37 -10.94 11.16
C THR A 118 11.05 -12.20 11.65
N VAL A 119 12.05 -12.03 12.52
CA VAL A 119 12.95 -13.10 12.96
C VAL A 119 13.13 -13.07 14.48
N PRO A 120 13.53 -14.19 15.11
CA PRO A 120 14.09 -14.16 16.45
C PRO A 120 15.28 -13.20 16.53
N LYS A 121 15.44 -12.45 17.63
CA LYS A 121 16.44 -11.36 17.72
C LYS A 121 17.89 -11.77 17.41
N ASN A 122 18.26 -13.03 17.68
CA ASN A 122 19.60 -13.56 17.40
C ASN A 122 19.90 -13.72 15.90
N ALA A 123 18.90 -13.59 15.03
CA ALA A 123 19.04 -13.61 13.58
C ALA A 123 19.05 -12.20 12.95
N LEU A 124 18.94 -11.12 13.73
CA LEU A 124 18.92 -9.75 13.22
C LEU A 124 20.13 -9.40 12.36
N GLU A 125 21.34 -9.75 12.81
CA GLU A 125 22.57 -9.50 12.05
C GLU A 125 22.56 -10.20 10.68
N MET A 126 22.04 -11.43 10.62
CA MET A 126 21.89 -12.17 9.37
C MET A 126 20.98 -11.44 8.39
N VAL A 127 19.84 -10.91 8.86
CA VAL A 127 18.91 -10.14 8.02
C VAL A 127 19.57 -8.87 7.50
N LEU A 128 20.24 -8.10 8.37
CA LEU A 128 20.91 -6.86 7.95
C LEU A 128 22.02 -7.13 6.92
N TRP A 129 22.78 -8.20 7.09
CA TRP A 129 23.77 -8.65 6.11
C TRP A 129 23.12 -9.01 4.78
N MET A 130 22.06 -9.83 4.78
CA MET A 130 21.39 -10.26 3.55
C MET A 130 20.72 -9.08 2.81
N GLU A 131 20.12 -8.14 3.53
CA GLU A 131 19.52 -6.94 2.94
C GLU A 131 20.58 -6.00 2.35
N SER A 132 21.71 -5.81 3.05
CA SER A 132 22.82 -5.05 2.48
C SER A 132 23.40 -5.71 1.23
N ASP A 133 23.42 -7.04 1.18
CA ASP A 133 23.99 -7.79 0.05
C ASP A 133 23.17 -7.57 -1.22
N ARG A 134 21.85 -7.61 -1.09
CA ARG A 134 20.93 -7.34 -2.21
C ARG A 134 20.88 -5.87 -2.61
N MET A 135 21.04 -4.95 -1.66
CA MET A 135 21.16 -3.52 -1.99
C MET A 135 22.45 -3.25 -2.77
N GLY A 136 23.60 -3.69 -2.27
CA GLY A 136 24.91 -3.30 -2.79
C GLY A 136 25.40 -4.14 -3.97
N TYR A 137 25.06 -5.43 -4.01
CA TYR A 137 25.81 -6.40 -4.81
C TYR A 137 24.93 -7.36 -5.64
N LEU A 138 23.61 -7.16 -5.70
CA LEU A 138 22.72 -7.99 -6.52
C LEU A 138 23.08 -7.98 -8.01
N THR A 139 23.51 -6.83 -8.55
CA THR A 139 23.76 -6.70 -10.00
C THR A 139 24.92 -7.55 -10.50
N ASN A 140 25.80 -8.01 -9.60
CA ASN A 140 26.95 -8.86 -9.91
C ASN A 140 26.53 -10.29 -10.29
N THR A 141 25.34 -10.71 -9.89
CA THR A 141 24.82 -12.08 -10.08
C THR A 141 23.67 -12.18 -11.08
N ILE A 142 23.20 -11.04 -11.64
CA ILE A 142 22.12 -11.06 -12.64
C ILE A 142 22.64 -11.65 -13.96
N THR A 143 22.21 -12.88 -14.23
CA THR A 143 22.44 -13.58 -15.49
C THR A 143 21.21 -13.51 -16.41
N GLN A 144 21.43 -13.69 -17.71
CA GLN A 144 20.35 -13.79 -18.69
C GLN A 144 19.39 -14.95 -18.38
N GLN A 145 19.91 -16.05 -17.84
CA GLN A 145 19.11 -17.22 -17.49
C GLN A 145 18.17 -16.92 -16.32
N ALA A 146 18.70 -16.42 -15.20
CA ALA A 146 17.89 -16.06 -14.03
C ALA A 146 16.83 -15.01 -14.38
N PHE A 147 17.22 -14.01 -15.17
CA PHE A 147 16.30 -13.00 -15.69
C PHE A 147 15.17 -13.62 -16.53
N ALA A 148 15.47 -14.48 -17.50
CA ALA A 148 14.46 -15.11 -18.35
C ALA A 148 13.50 -16.00 -17.54
N ILE A 149 13.98 -16.67 -16.48
CA ILE A 149 13.13 -17.44 -15.57
C ILE A 149 12.12 -16.51 -14.89
N GLN A 150 12.59 -15.44 -14.25
CA GLN A 150 11.70 -14.51 -13.55
C GLN A 150 10.75 -13.75 -14.49
N GLN A 151 11.23 -13.39 -15.68
CA GLN A 151 10.40 -12.81 -16.73
C GLN A 151 9.23 -13.75 -17.09
N ASN A 152 9.46 -15.06 -17.18
CA ASN A 152 8.39 -16.04 -17.44
C ASN A 152 7.46 -16.21 -16.23
N VAL A 153 8.00 -16.20 -15.00
CA VAL A 153 7.20 -16.27 -13.77
C VAL A 153 6.22 -15.11 -13.70
N VAL A 154 6.69 -13.87 -13.87
CA VAL A 154 5.83 -12.67 -13.81
C VAL A 154 4.79 -12.65 -14.93
N GLN A 155 5.15 -13.10 -16.14
CA GLN A 155 4.16 -13.25 -17.22
C GLN A 155 3.07 -14.28 -16.89
N ASN A 156 3.43 -15.41 -16.28
CA ASN A 156 2.45 -16.41 -15.86
C ASN A 156 1.61 -15.91 -14.69
N GLU A 157 2.20 -15.16 -13.77
CA GLU A 157 1.47 -14.50 -12.70
C GLU A 157 0.45 -13.52 -13.26
N LYS A 158 0.82 -12.68 -14.24
CA LYS A 158 -0.12 -11.78 -14.90
C LYS A 158 -1.31 -12.56 -15.48
N ARG A 159 -1.04 -13.68 -16.15
CA ARG A 159 -2.09 -14.56 -16.70
C ARG A 159 -2.98 -15.11 -15.59
N GLN A 160 -2.40 -15.60 -14.49
CA GLN A 160 -3.14 -16.23 -13.41
C GLN A 160 -3.95 -15.23 -12.57
N ASN A 161 -3.35 -14.10 -12.22
CA ASN A 161 -3.90 -13.15 -11.27
C ASN A 161 -4.75 -12.06 -11.92
N TYR A 162 -4.63 -11.85 -13.23
CA TYR A 162 -5.35 -10.81 -13.96
C TYR A 162 -6.10 -11.37 -15.17
N ASP A 163 -5.39 -11.93 -16.16
CA ASP A 163 -6.00 -12.22 -17.46
C ASP A 163 -7.03 -13.38 -17.38
N ASN A 164 -6.78 -14.37 -16.51
CA ASN A 164 -7.64 -15.53 -16.28
C ASN A 164 -8.39 -15.48 -14.93
N ARG A 165 -8.48 -14.30 -14.31
CA ARG A 165 -9.14 -14.14 -13.01
C ARG A 165 -10.44 -13.35 -13.17
N PRO A 166 -11.54 -13.79 -12.54
CA PRO A 166 -12.75 -12.96 -12.45
C PRO A 166 -12.42 -11.56 -11.92
N TYR A 167 -12.89 -10.55 -12.63
CA TYR A 167 -12.69 -9.12 -12.38
C TYR A 167 -11.24 -8.65 -12.48
N GLY A 168 -10.32 -9.48 -12.99
CA GLY A 168 -8.88 -9.17 -13.04
C GLY A 168 -8.53 -7.99 -13.96
N HIS A 169 -9.36 -7.71 -14.96
CA HIS A 169 -9.17 -6.58 -15.88
C HIS A 169 -9.63 -5.23 -15.30
N SER A 170 -10.44 -5.23 -14.23
CA SER A 170 -11.08 -4.02 -13.70
C SER A 170 -10.07 -2.92 -13.36
N SER A 171 -8.97 -3.28 -12.69
CA SER A 171 -7.93 -2.30 -12.32
C SER A 171 -7.24 -1.66 -13.52
N THR A 172 -6.98 -2.43 -14.58
CA THR A 172 -6.34 -1.93 -15.81
C THR A 172 -7.28 -1.01 -16.58
N VAL A 173 -8.56 -1.39 -16.71
CA VAL A 173 -9.59 -0.56 -17.36
C VAL A 173 -9.75 0.76 -16.59
N MET A 174 -9.84 0.71 -15.26
CA MET A 174 -9.97 1.90 -14.42
C MET A 174 -8.74 2.81 -14.51
N ALA A 175 -7.52 2.27 -14.40
CA ALA A 175 -6.29 3.06 -14.46
C ALA A 175 -6.22 3.90 -15.76
N LYS A 176 -6.48 3.27 -16.91
CA LYS A 176 -6.50 3.93 -18.23
C LYS A 176 -7.66 4.91 -18.41
N ALA A 177 -8.77 4.71 -17.70
CA ALA A 177 -9.94 5.59 -17.78
C ALA A 177 -9.79 6.83 -16.89
N LEU A 178 -9.24 6.66 -15.69
CA LEU A 178 -9.09 7.71 -14.68
C LEU A 178 -7.92 8.64 -14.99
N PHE A 179 -6.79 8.08 -15.41
CA PHE A 179 -5.55 8.85 -15.62
C PHE A 179 -5.25 9.02 -17.10
N PRO A 180 -4.83 10.23 -17.54
CA PRO A 180 -4.49 10.47 -18.94
C PRO A 180 -3.25 9.66 -19.35
N GLU A 181 -3.10 9.44 -20.66
CA GLU A 181 -1.92 8.78 -21.22
C GLU A 181 -0.63 9.50 -20.79
N GLY A 182 0.36 8.73 -20.33
CA GLY A 182 1.62 9.26 -19.82
C GLY A 182 1.61 9.59 -18.32
N HIS A 183 0.44 9.66 -17.67
CA HIS A 183 0.39 9.77 -16.21
C HIS A 183 0.91 8.48 -15.55
N PRO A 184 1.76 8.52 -14.50
CA PRO A 184 2.37 7.32 -13.93
C PRO A 184 1.41 6.30 -13.30
N TYR A 185 0.16 6.71 -13.03
CA TYR A 185 -0.91 5.81 -12.57
C TYR A 185 -1.85 5.31 -13.68
N SER A 186 -1.51 5.56 -14.95
CA SER A 186 -2.29 5.07 -16.10
C SER A 186 -2.04 3.59 -16.45
N TRP A 187 -1.10 2.94 -15.76
CA TRP A 187 -0.86 1.49 -15.83
C TRP A 187 -0.84 0.83 -14.44
N THR A 188 -0.97 -0.49 -14.42
CA THR A 188 -0.93 -1.29 -13.19
C THR A 188 0.49 -1.78 -12.91
N THR A 189 0.78 -2.08 -11.64
CA THR A 189 2.11 -2.52 -11.18
C THR A 189 2.64 -3.76 -11.91
N ILE A 190 1.76 -4.67 -12.32
CA ILE A 190 2.12 -5.88 -13.07
C ILE A 190 2.55 -5.58 -14.53
N GLY A 191 2.24 -4.37 -15.04
CA GLY A 191 2.62 -3.91 -16.37
C GLY A 191 1.88 -4.59 -17.52
N GLU A 192 2.37 -4.29 -18.73
CA GLU A 192 1.89 -4.82 -19.99
C GLU A 192 2.72 -6.03 -20.44
N MET A 193 2.05 -7.05 -20.99
CA MET A 193 2.71 -8.30 -21.44
C MET A 193 3.82 -8.02 -22.47
N LYS A 194 3.60 -7.04 -23.37
CA LYS A 194 4.58 -6.68 -24.40
C LYS A 194 5.84 -6.05 -23.79
N ASP A 195 5.69 -5.27 -22.71
CA ASP A 195 6.79 -4.55 -22.09
C ASP A 195 7.63 -5.54 -21.29
N LEU A 196 6.97 -6.43 -20.55
CA LEU A 196 7.62 -7.57 -19.88
C LEU A 196 8.41 -8.43 -20.86
N PHE A 197 7.86 -8.75 -22.04
CA PHE A 197 8.54 -9.55 -23.06
C PHE A 197 9.80 -8.89 -23.62
N ASN A 198 9.79 -7.57 -23.78
CA ASN A 198 10.89 -6.80 -24.35
C ASN A 198 11.95 -6.37 -23.33
N ALA A 199 11.74 -6.64 -22.04
CA ALA A 199 12.69 -6.31 -20.99
C ALA A 199 14.03 -7.05 -21.16
N THR A 200 15.13 -6.37 -20.83
CA THR A 200 16.48 -6.92 -20.92
C THR A 200 17.21 -6.92 -19.57
N VAL A 201 18.30 -7.67 -19.46
CA VAL A 201 19.17 -7.66 -18.27
C VAL A 201 19.74 -6.27 -17.99
N ASP A 202 20.10 -5.53 -19.03
CA ASP A 202 20.65 -4.18 -18.88
C ASP A 202 19.62 -3.22 -18.30
N ASP A 203 18.35 -3.33 -18.71
CA ASP A 203 17.27 -2.52 -18.16
C ASP A 203 17.07 -2.80 -16.66
N VAL A 204 17.19 -4.07 -16.23
CA VAL A 204 17.11 -4.45 -14.81
C VAL A 204 18.29 -3.90 -14.01
N LYS A 205 19.50 -3.97 -14.55
CA LYS A 205 20.70 -3.41 -13.91
C LYS A 205 20.62 -1.89 -13.80
N GLU A 206 20.14 -1.21 -14.84
CA GLU A 206 19.91 0.24 -14.82
C GLU A 206 18.86 0.61 -13.77
N PHE A 207 17.76 -0.16 -13.67
CA PHE A 207 16.71 0.06 -12.69
C PHE A 207 17.22 -0.09 -11.25
N HIS A 208 18.02 -1.14 -10.96
CA HIS A 208 18.68 -1.31 -9.66
C HIS A 208 19.59 -0.14 -9.33
N ALA A 209 20.53 0.17 -10.22
CA ALA A 209 21.54 1.20 -10.00
C ALA A 209 20.93 2.60 -9.79
N ARG A 210 19.75 2.84 -10.36
CA ARG A 210 19.03 4.10 -10.22
C ARG A 210 18.23 4.20 -8.93
N PHE A 211 17.59 3.11 -8.49
CA PHE A 211 16.54 3.19 -7.47
C PHE A 211 16.81 2.41 -6.18
N TYR A 212 17.66 1.39 -6.23
CA TYR A 212 17.96 0.51 -5.10
C TYR A 212 19.26 0.93 -4.41
N VAL A 213 19.31 2.21 -4.04
CA VAL A 213 20.49 2.88 -3.50
C VAL A 213 20.21 3.46 -2.11
N PRO A 214 21.22 3.60 -1.24
CA PRO A 214 21.03 4.06 0.14
C PRO A 214 20.23 5.36 0.26
N ASN A 215 20.57 6.39 -0.54
CA ASN A 215 19.91 7.70 -0.56
C ASN A 215 18.48 7.70 -1.16
N ASN A 216 17.98 6.55 -1.62
CA ASN A 216 16.59 6.36 -2.06
C ASN A 216 15.84 5.30 -1.23
N ALA A 217 16.37 4.94 -0.05
CA ALA A 217 15.82 3.91 0.81
C ALA A 217 15.60 4.38 2.25
N THR A 218 14.64 3.74 2.92
CA THR A 218 14.42 3.84 4.37
C THR A 218 14.46 2.44 4.98
N LEU A 219 15.36 2.22 5.93
CA LEU A 219 15.45 1.01 6.74
C LEU A 219 14.70 1.22 8.06
N SER A 220 13.71 0.39 8.35
CA SER A 220 12.95 0.40 9.60
C SER A 220 13.21 -0.88 10.37
N ILE A 221 13.58 -0.77 11.65
CA ILE A 221 13.84 -1.91 12.53
C ILE A 221 13.01 -1.73 13.80
N ALA A 222 12.18 -2.71 14.13
CA ALA A 222 11.29 -2.69 15.29
C ALA A 222 11.37 -4.00 16.08
N GLY A 223 11.45 -3.95 17.42
CA GLY A 223 11.44 -5.15 18.28
C GLY A 223 12.53 -5.18 19.35
N ASP A 224 12.89 -6.39 19.81
CA ASP A 224 13.80 -6.60 20.94
C ASP A 224 15.27 -6.57 20.53
N PHE A 225 15.89 -5.40 20.65
CA PHE A 225 17.31 -5.16 20.37
C PHE A 225 17.89 -4.07 21.27
N ASP A 226 19.23 -3.93 21.30
CA ASP A 226 19.90 -2.75 21.84
C ASP A 226 20.20 -1.74 20.72
N ALA A 227 19.83 -0.47 20.92
CA ALA A 227 19.94 0.55 19.87
C ALA A 227 21.39 0.86 19.46
N ALA A 228 22.36 0.77 20.38
CA ALA A 228 23.76 1.02 20.06
C ALA A 228 24.35 -0.15 19.24
N GLU A 229 24.01 -1.39 19.60
CA GLU A 229 24.40 -2.59 18.85
C GLU A 229 23.83 -2.56 17.42
N VAL A 230 22.54 -2.26 17.27
CA VAL A 230 21.90 -2.19 15.94
C VAL A 230 22.48 -1.09 15.08
N LYS A 231 22.75 0.11 15.63
CA LYS A 231 23.41 1.17 14.88
C LYS A 231 24.78 0.75 14.36
N ALA A 232 25.55 0.03 15.17
CA ALA A 232 26.85 -0.50 14.75
C ALA A 232 26.71 -1.52 13.62
N LEU A 233 25.72 -2.42 13.68
CA LEU A 233 25.42 -3.36 12.60
C LEU A 233 24.96 -2.66 11.32
N VAL A 234 24.07 -1.68 11.44
CA VAL A 234 23.60 -0.89 10.30
C VAL A 234 24.77 -0.14 9.63
N GLN A 235 25.65 0.48 10.43
CA GLN A 235 26.87 1.11 9.91
C GLN A 235 27.80 0.10 9.24
N LYS A 236 27.98 -1.09 9.85
CA LYS A 236 28.84 -2.16 9.34
C LYS A 236 28.40 -2.65 7.95
N TYR A 237 27.10 -2.88 7.76
CA TYR A 237 26.59 -3.53 6.55
C TYR A 237 26.15 -2.55 5.47
N PHE A 238 25.53 -1.42 5.85
CA PHE A 238 25.03 -0.46 4.88
C PHE A 238 26.00 0.70 4.65
N GLY A 239 26.89 1.01 5.60
CA GLY A 239 27.75 2.20 5.54
C GLY A 239 28.81 2.16 4.44
N GLU A 240 29.17 0.98 3.94
CA GLU A 240 30.12 0.83 2.82
C GLU A 240 29.46 0.95 1.43
N ILE A 241 28.13 0.85 1.36
CA ILE A 241 27.39 0.96 0.10
C ILE A 241 27.38 2.43 -0.31
N PRO A 242 27.89 2.79 -1.50
CA PRO A 242 27.91 4.18 -1.94
C PRO A 242 26.49 4.71 -2.20
N ALA A 243 26.30 6.01 -2.00
CA ALA A 243 25.11 6.70 -2.47
C ALA A 243 24.99 6.58 -4.00
N GLY A 244 23.77 6.45 -4.49
CA GLY A 244 23.46 6.50 -5.92
C GLY A 244 23.22 7.93 -6.41
N ALA A 245 22.85 8.04 -7.69
CA ALA A 245 22.39 9.32 -8.23
C ALA A 245 21.10 9.77 -7.53
N ASP A 246 20.94 11.07 -7.32
CA ASP A 246 19.73 11.62 -6.72
C ASP A 246 18.50 11.29 -7.56
N VAL A 247 17.51 10.68 -6.91
CA VAL A 247 16.22 10.38 -7.54
C VAL A 247 15.31 11.59 -7.39
N GLU A 248 14.88 12.14 -8.52
CA GLU A 248 13.98 13.29 -8.55
C GLU A 248 12.70 12.99 -7.75
N LYS A 249 12.30 13.90 -6.85
CA LYS A 249 11.06 13.77 -6.10
C LYS A 249 9.88 14.09 -7.02
N MET A 250 8.94 13.16 -7.13
CA MET A 250 7.69 13.46 -7.83
C MET A 250 6.83 14.39 -6.98
N SER A 251 6.18 15.34 -7.64
CA SER A 251 5.16 16.18 -7.02
C SER A 251 3.77 15.60 -7.30
N PRO A 252 2.77 15.87 -6.44
CA PRO A 252 1.39 15.49 -6.71
C PRO A 252 0.92 15.92 -8.10
N MET A 253 0.21 15.01 -8.78
CA MET A 253 -0.38 15.15 -10.10
C MET A 253 -1.88 14.78 -10.03
N PRO A 254 -2.71 15.49 -9.24
CA PRO A 254 -4.14 15.19 -9.17
C PRO A 254 -4.79 15.37 -10.54
N VAL A 255 -5.79 14.52 -10.83
CA VAL A 255 -6.50 14.53 -12.10
C VAL A 255 -7.98 14.82 -11.90
N THR A 256 -8.59 15.49 -12.87
CA THR A 256 -10.04 15.70 -12.94
C THR A 256 -10.56 15.17 -14.26
N LEU A 257 -11.73 14.54 -14.24
CA LEU A 257 -12.40 14.10 -15.45
C LEU A 257 -13.40 15.17 -15.92
N ALA A 258 -13.39 15.50 -17.21
CA ALA A 258 -14.33 16.45 -17.79
C ALA A 258 -15.76 15.89 -17.89
N GLU A 259 -15.89 14.57 -17.96
CA GLU A 259 -17.17 13.85 -18.06
C GLU A 259 -17.06 12.44 -17.44
N THR A 260 -18.21 11.85 -17.12
CA THR A 260 -18.31 10.47 -16.69
C THR A 260 -18.03 9.53 -17.86
N LYS A 261 -17.03 8.65 -17.70
CA LYS A 261 -16.73 7.59 -18.67
C LYS A 261 -17.43 6.30 -18.23
N LYS A 262 -18.29 5.74 -19.08
CA LYS A 262 -18.89 4.41 -18.87
C LYS A 262 -18.21 3.39 -19.78
N LEU A 263 -17.53 2.42 -19.18
CA LEU A 263 -16.80 1.36 -19.88
C LEU A 263 -17.33 0.00 -19.42
N TYR A 264 -17.18 -1.01 -20.26
CA TYR A 264 -17.45 -2.39 -19.89
C TYR A 264 -16.36 -3.31 -20.42
N HIS A 265 -16.20 -4.44 -19.75
CA HIS A 265 -15.37 -5.55 -20.19
C HIS A 265 -16.17 -6.83 -20.01
N GLU A 266 -16.26 -7.63 -21.06
CA GLU A 266 -16.91 -8.94 -20.97
C GLU A 266 -15.93 -9.94 -20.35
N ASP A 267 -16.24 -10.36 -19.13
CA ASP A 267 -15.40 -11.26 -18.35
C ASP A 267 -15.91 -12.69 -18.45
N ASN A 268 -15.18 -13.53 -19.18
CA ASN A 268 -15.54 -14.94 -19.40
C ASN A 268 -15.32 -15.84 -18.17
N PHE A 269 -14.71 -15.33 -17.10
CA PHE A 269 -14.43 -16.08 -15.87
C PHE A 269 -15.39 -15.70 -14.74
N ALA A 270 -16.02 -14.52 -14.80
CA ALA A 270 -16.96 -14.06 -13.78
C ALA A 270 -18.33 -14.74 -13.89
N ASN A 271 -18.79 -15.35 -12.80
CA ASN A 271 -20.14 -15.94 -12.70
C ASN A 271 -21.25 -14.90 -12.47
N THR A 272 -20.90 -13.68 -12.09
CA THR A 272 -21.82 -12.58 -11.80
C THR A 272 -21.22 -11.29 -12.30
N ALA A 273 -22.04 -10.35 -12.78
CA ALA A 273 -21.55 -9.05 -13.20
C ALA A 273 -21.11 -8.21 -11.99
N GLN A 274 -20.07 -7.39 -12.15
CA GLN A 274 -19.63 -6.41 -11.16
C GLN A 274 -19.80 -5.01 -11.71
N TYR A 275 -20.40 -4.12 -10.91
CA TYR A 275 -20.40 -2.69 -11.15
C TYR A 275 -19.33 -2.02 -10.28
N THR A 276 -18.49 -1.19 -10.89
CA THR A 276 -17.53 -0.37 -10.15
C THR A 276 -17.64 1.09 -10.59
N MET A 277 -17.82 1.97 -9.61
CA MET A 277 -17.75 3.42 -9.77
C MET A 277 -16.44 3.91 -9.16
N ALA A 278 -15.67 4.71 -9.91
CA ALA A 278 -14.39 5.21 -9.45
C ALA A 278 -14.27 6.72 -9.73
N PHE A 279 -13.72 7.44 -8.77
CA PHE A 279 -13.50 8.87 -8.83
C PHE A 279 -12.02 9.16 -8.62
N PRO A 280 -11.38 10.05 -9.39
CA PRO A 280 -10.08 10.58 -8.99
C PRO A 280 -10.25 11.46 -7.76
N THR A 281 -9.30 11.36 -6.83
CA THR A 281 -9.29 12.10 -5.57
C THR A 281 -7.89 12.66 -5.28
N VAL A 282 -7.71 13.18 -4.06
CA VAL A 282 -6.47 13.80 -3.61
C VAL A 282 -5.36 12.78 -3.30
N GLU A 283 -4.13 13.23 -3.43
CA GLU A 283 -2.92 12.55 -3.01
C GLU A 283 -2.88 12.24 -1.50
N MET A 284 -1.95 11.36 -1.12
CA MET A 284 -1.68 11.01 0.27
C MET A 284 -1.24 12.25 1.08
N TYR A 285 -1.56 12.26 2.38
CA TYR A 285 -1.33 13.38 3.31
C TYR A 285 -2.10 14.67 3.03
N ASN A 286 -2.85 14.75 1.94
CA ASN A 286 -3.86 15.79 1.80
C ASN A 286 -4.92 15.64 2.92
N PRO A 287 -5.34 16.73 3.59
CA PRO A 287 -6.36 16.66 4.65
C PRO A 287 -7.64 15.92 4.23
N ASP A 288 -8.06 16.04 2.96
CA ASP A 288 -9.27 15.40 2.47
C ASP A 288 -9.11 13.88 2.31
N SER A 289 -7.88 13.35 2.22
CA SER A 289 -7.64 11.91 2.12
C SER A 289 -8.16 11.15 3.35
N TYR A 290 -8.03 11.73 4.54
CA TYR A 290 -8.54 11.15 5.79
C TYR A 290 -10.07 11.20 5.82
N ALA A 291 -10.65 12.33 5.43
CA ALA A 291 -12.10 12.48 5.35
C ALA A 291 -12.73 11.49 4.37
N LEU A 292 -12.11 11.28 3.20
CA LEU A 292 -12.55 10.31 2.20
C LEU A 292 -12.48 8.86 2.73
N THR A 293 -11.45 8.50 3.49
CA THR A 293 -11.35 7.17 4.12
C THR A 293 -12.47 6.93 5.13
N ILE A 294 -12.81 7.94 5.93
CA ILE A 294 -13.94 7.84 6.85
C ILE A 294 -15.27 7.80 6.08
N LEU A 295 -15.42 8.62 5.04
CA LEU A 295 -16.60 8.62 4.16
C LEU A 295 -16.85 7.24 3.55
N SER A 296 -15.82 6.52 3.10
CA SER A 296 -16.01 5.16 2.57
C SER A 296 -16.55 4.18 3.61
N ASN A 297 -16.11 4.29 4.87
CA ASN A 297 -16.61 3.46 5.96
C ASN A 297 -18.05 3.82 6.34
N ILE A 298 -18.41 5.10 6.36
CA ILE A 298 -19.78 5.53 6.63
C ILE A 298 -20.73 5.06 5.52
N LEU A 299 -20.31 5.17 4.25
CA LEU A 299 -21.15 4.83 3.09
C LEU A 299 -21.40 3.33 2.93
N ALA A 300 -20.41 2.47 3.23
CA ALA A 300 -20.48 1.04 2.93
C ALA A 300 -19.96 0.09 4.03
N GLY A 301 -19.27 0.59 5.07
CA GLY A 301 -18.46 -0.23 5.99
C GLY A 301 -19.26 -1.08 7.00
N GLY A 302 -20.56 -0.87 7.15
CA GLY A 302 -21.36 -1.60 8.12
C GLY A 302 -22.84 -1.77 7.76
N LYS A 303 -23.56 -2.55 8.56
CA LYS A 303 -24.98 -2.86 8.33
C LYS A 303 -25.94 -1.67 8.50
N LYS A 304 -25.45 -0.57 9.06
CA LYS A 304 -26.19 0.69 9.18
C LYS A 304 -25.89 1.66 8.03
N SER A 305 -24.89 1.36 7.21
CA SER A 305 -24.48 2.23 6.12
C SER A 305 -25.60 2.37 5.10
N PRO A 306 -25.73 3.54 4.45
CA PRO A 306 -26.77 3.79 3.46
C PRO A 306 -26.70 2.78 2.31
N MET A 307 -25.49 2.46 1.81
CA MET A 307 -25.35 1.49 0.72
C MET A 307 -25.75 0.08 1.13
N TYR A 308 -25.44 -0.35 2.36
CA TYR A 308 -25.90 -1.66 2.83
C TYR A 308 -27.44 -1.71 2.92
N ASN A 309 -28.06 -0.67 3.49
CA ASN A 309 -29.51 -0.62 3.65
C ASN A 309 -30.21 -0.66 2.28
N VAL A 310 -29.80 0.19 1.35
CA VAL A 310 -30.42 0.28 0.03
C VAL A 310 -30.12 -0.95 -0.82
N LEU A 311 -28.84 -1.27 -1.06
CA LEU A 311 -28.45 -2.31 -2.03
C LEU A 311 -28.68 -3.73 -1.51
N VAL A 312 -28.40 -4.00 -0.23
CA VAL A 312 -28.44 -5.37 0.32
C VAL A 312 -29.78 -5.67 0.96
N LYS A 313 -30.27 -4.79 1.86
CA LYS A 313 -31.43 -5.09 2.70
C LYS A 313 -32.77 -4.80 2.02
N GLU A 314 -32.90 -3.65 1.38
CA GLU A 314 -34.18 -3.19 0.82
C GLU A 314 -34.42 -3.71 -0.59
N LYS A 315 -33.44 -3.51 -1.48
CA LYS A 315 -33.56 -3.91 -2.89
C LYS A 315 -33.01 -5.30 -3.19
N MET A 316 -32.23 -5.89 -2.29
CA MET A 316 -31.67 -7.25 -2.43
C MET A 316 -30.90 -7.48 -3.74
N LEU A 317 -30.19 -6.44 -4.22
CA LEU A 317 -29.50 -6.44 -5.52
C LEU A 317 -28.14 -7.14 -5.47
N THR A 318 -27.55 -7.22 -4.27
CA THR A 318 -26.23 -7.80 -4.03
C THR A 318 -26.18 -8.40 -2.62
N SER A 319 -25.24 -9.30 -2.37
CA SER A 319 -24.89 -9.78 -1.04
C SER A 319 -23.99 -8.80 -0.26
N GLY A 320 -23.36 -7.83 -0.93
CA GLY A 320 -22.45 -6.90 -0.29
C GLY A 320 -22.00 -5.76 -1.20
N VAL A 321 -21.60 -4.65 -0.56
CA VAL A 321 -21.06 -3.46 -1.20
C VAL A 321 -19.78 -3.08 -0.48
N SER A 322 -18.80 -2.59 -1.24
CA SER A 322 -17.55 -2.07 -0.69
C SER A 322 -17.32 -0.68 -1.24
N ALA A 323 -16.82 0.20 -0.37
CA ALA A 323 -16.26 1.48 -0.76
C ALA A 323 -14.90 1.63 -0.09
N TYR A 324 -13.92 2.22 -0.78
CA TYR A 324 -12.63 2.55 -0.19
C TYR A 324 -11.99 3.75 -0.88
N ASN A 325 -11.26 4.53 -0.09
CA ASN A 325 -10.35 5.55 -0.58
C ASN A 325 -8.93 4.99 -0.68
N GLN A 326 -8.25 5.26 -1.78
CA GLN A 326 -6.85 4.93 -2.01
C GLN A 326 -6.12 6.22 -2.40
N ALA A 327 -5.60 6.93 -1.42
CA ALA A 327 -4.75 8.10 -1.63
C ALA A 327 -3.29 7.67 -1.77
N GLN A 328 -2.64 8.06 -2.86
CA GLN A 328 -1.27 7.68 -3.21
C GLN A 328 -0.41 8.93 -3.43
N LEU A 329 0.90 8.76 -3.66
CA LEU A 329 1.84 9.88 -3.73
C LEU A 329 1.45 10.95 -4.76
N LEU A 330 1.00 10.54 -5.94
CA LEU A 330 0.71 11.47 -7.04
C LEU A 330 -0.76 11.89 -7.09
N ALA A 331 -1.68 11.02 -6.70
CA ALA A 331 -3.12 11.24 -6.79
C ALA A 331 -3.85 10.18 -5.97
N GLY A 332 -5.15 10.35 -5.75
CA GLY A 332 -5.99 9.34 -5.12
C GLY A 332 -7.05 8.76 -6.05
N THR A 333 -7.67 7.67 -5.62
CA THR A 333 -8.96 7.22 -6.17
C THR A 333 -9.92 6.83 -5.06
N PHE A 334 -11.20 7.15 -5.21
CA PHE A 334 -12.28 6.64 -4.39
C PHE A 334 -13.10 5.65 -5.22
N ARG A 335 -13.32 4.44 -4.69
CA ARG A 335 -13.94 3.35 -5.45
C ARG A 335 -15.10 2.76 -4.68
N ILE A 336 -16.18 2.47 -5.40
CA ILE A 336 -17.34 1.73 -4.92
C ILE A 336 -17.51 0.53 -5.84
N SER A 337 -17.50 -0.68 -5.29
CA SER A 337 -17.61 -1.92 -6.06
C SER A 337 -18.73 -2.81 -5.50
N VAL A 338 -19.55 -3.33 -6.42
CA VAL A 338 -20.72 -4.15 -6.12
C VAL A 338 -20.79 -5.33 -7.08
N ASN A 339 -20.82 -6.55 -6.54
CA ASN A 339 -21.09 -7.76 -7.31
C ASN A 339 -22.60 -8.00 -7.33
N ALA A 340 -23.22 -7.96 -8.51
CA ALA A 340 -24.66 -8.12 -8.66
C ALA A 340 -25.10 -9.57 -8.36
N ASN A 341 -26.27 -9.74 -7.75
CA ASN A 341 -26.92 -11.04 -7.67
C ASN A 341 -27.28 -11.54 -9.09
N PRO A 342 -27.39 -12.86 -9.31
CA PRO A 342 -27.75 -13.40 -10.63
C PRO A 342 -29.04 -12.78 -11.18
N GLY A 343 -29.00 -12.32 -12.44
CA GLY A 343 -30.14 -11.71 -13.13
C GLY A 343 -30.42 -10.24 -12.78
N VAL A 344 -29.69 -9.63 -11.84
CA VAL A 344 -29.81 -8.20 -11.53
C VAL A 344 -29.11 -7.36 -12.59
N SER A 345 -29.78 -6.29 -13.04
CA SER A 345 -29.21 -5.33 -13.99
C SER A 345 -28.17 -4.44 -13.32
N LEU A 346 -27.06 -4.17 -14.02
CA LEU A 346 -26.07 -3.18 -13.56
C LEU A 346 -26.63 -1.75 -13.47
N ALA A 347 -27.68 -1.44 -14.24
CA ALA A 347 -28.38 -0.16 -14.12
C ALA A 347 -29.14 -0.04 -12.79
N ASP A 348 -29.70 -1.14 -12.28
CA ASP A 348 -30.37 -1.14 -10.97
C ASP A 348 -29.36 -0.93 -9.85
N ILE A 349 -28.16 -1.51 -9.98
CA ILE A 349 -27.04 -1.28 -9.07
C ILE A 349 -26.62 0.20 -9.09
N GLU A 350 -26.41 0.78 -10.27
CA GLU A 350 -26.05 2.20 -10.42
C GLU A 350 -27.10 3.10 -9.75
N ASN A 351 -28.38 2.90 -10.06
CA ASN A 351 -29.48 3.67 -9.47
C ASN A 351 -29.53 3.52 -7.94
N ALA A 352 -29.29 2.32 -7.41
CA ALA A 352 -29.28 2.08 -5.97
C ALA A 352 -28.07 2.72 -5.28
N ILE A 353 -26.92 2.85 -5.95
CA ILE A 353 -25.78 3.63 -5.45
C ILE A 353 -26.16 5.11 -5.34
N PHE A 354 -26.78 5.69 -6.37
CA PHE A 354 -27.23 7.09 -6.33
C PHE A 354 -28.32 7.33 -5.27
N GLU A 355 -29.27 6.42 -5.11
CA GLU A 355 -30.27 6.49 -4.02
C GLU A 355 -29.61 6.44 -2.64
N SER A 356 -28.50 5.70 -2.51
CA SER A 356 -27.72 5.67 -1.27
C SER A 356 -27.02 7.00 -0.98
N PHE A 357 -26.56 7.71 -2.03
CA PHE A 357 -26.01 9.06 -1.88
C PHE A 357 -27.10 10.06 -1.46
N GLU A 358 -28.26 10.04 -2.11
CA GLU A 358 -29.39 10.90 -1.74
C GLU A 358 -29.82 10.66 -0.28
N ARG A 359 -29.86 9.39 0.15
CA ARG A 359 -30.15 9.04 1.54
C ARG A 359 -29.08 9.58 2.49
N PHE A 360 -27.81 9.42 2.15
CA PHE A 360 -26.71 9.95 2.94
C PHE A 360 -26.78 11.48 3.07
N GLU A 361 -27.09 12.19 1.99
CA GLU A 361 -27.26 13.65 2.01
C GLU A 361 -28.46 14.10 2.86
N ALA A 362 -29.56 13.35 2.83
CA ALA A 362 -30.77 13.68 3.58
C ALA A 362 -30.66 13.35 5.08
N GLU A 363 -30.07 12.20 5.42
CA GLU A 363 -30.00 11.69 6.80
C GLU A 363 -28.72 12.12 7.51
N GLY A 364 -27.64 12.37 6.77
CA GLY A 364 -26.31 12.67 7.31
C GLY A 364 -25.69 11.49 8.06
N PHE A 365 -24.79 11.81 8.99
CA PHE A 365 -24.19 10.87 9.93
C PHE A 365 -24.13 11.52 11.31
N THR A 366 -24.07 10.69 12.36
CA THR A 366 -23.95 11.13 13.74
C THR A 366 -22.50 11.04 14.24
N GLU A 367 -22.16 11.70 15.34
CA GLU A 367 -20.84 11.57 15.98
C GLU A 367 -20.55 10.10 16.36
N LYS A 368 -21.59 9.34 16.70
CA LYS A 368 -21.48 7.90 16.99
C LYS A 368 -21.20 7.03 15.76
N ASP A 369 -21.45 7.53 14.55
CA ASP A 369 -21.08 6.82 13.32
C ASP A 369 -19.59 7.06 12.97
N LEU A 370 -18.94 8.04 13.59
CA LEU A 370 -17.50 8.29 13.48
C LEU A 370 -16.65 7.51 14.51
N GLU A 371 -17.24 7.22 15.68
CA GLU A 371 -16.66 6.37 16.74
C GLU A 371 -16.75 4.88 16.39
#